data_AF-A0A085BBS8-F1
#
_entry.id   AF-A0A085BBS8-F1
#
_cell.length_a   1.000
_cell.length_b   1.000
_cell.length_c   1.000
_cell.angle_alpha   90.00
_cell.angle_beta   90.00
_cell.angle_gamma   90.00
#
_symmetry.space_group_name_H-M   'P 1'
#
loop_
_entity.id
_entity.type
_entity.pdbx_description
1 polymer ?
#
loop_
_entity_poly.entity_id
_entity_poly.type
_entity_poly.pdbx_seq_one_letter_code
_entity_poly.pdbx_strand_id
1 'polypeptide(L)'
;MNDYKNFAQSELDRLIPIQNRFKEEFDIDSYANWFYDGESAILRLYNSDDDEIFFKYIPIGTFSLSQKTWMWSWFNNYLNEKNKIETLKIKQFGEENQFEKLTTGTFTSDEFDGWEFLAISQKLLAGIGVYKINGDNLEHFLLLTELINPDSNQEIRKLKQKTVDCGNHGFKRPAFVCQHLELDSKKGFEESFETFPGMDLEDDDDFSAWCDECERKRIECDGWNDKSEEFAKIKLVCEDCYFEMKKSNQNKSY
;
A
#
# COMPACT_ATOMS: atom_id res chain seq x y z
N MET A 1 2.14 -39.01 -9.90
CA MET A 1 2.84 -37.72 -9.87
C MET A 1 2.11 -36.84 -10.85
N ASN A 2 1.41 -35.81 -10.37
CA ASN A 2 0.71 -34.88 -11.25
C ASN A 2 1.76 -34.11 -12.06
N ASP A 3 1.50 -33.92 -13.35
CA ASP A 3 2.43 -33.21 -14.23
C ASP A 3 2.22 -31.71 -14.08
N TYR A 4 3.08 -31.08 -13.28
CA TYR A 4 3.05 -29.64 -13.05
C TYR A 4 3.11 -28.83 -14.34
N LYS A 5 3.96 -29.23 -15.31
CA LYS A 5 4.17 -28.45 -16.53
C LYS A 5 2.91 -28.41 -17.39
N ASN A 6 2.28 -29.56 -17.57
CA ASN A 6 1.02 -29.65 -18.30
C ASN A 6 -0.11 -28.90 -17.59
N PHE A 7 -0.15 -28.95 -16.25
CA PHE A 7 -1.11 -28.19 -15.46
C PHE A 7 -0.91 -26.67 -15.62
N ALA A 8 0.32 -26.18 -15.40
CA ALA A 8 0.67 -24.76 -15.50
C ALA A 8 0.38 -24.21 -16.90
N GLN A 9 0.74 -24.96 -17.96
CA GLN A 9 0.41 -24.58 -19.34
C GLN A 9 -1.10 -24.47 -19.55
N SER A 10 -1.90 -25.42 -19.03
CA SER A 10 -3.35 -25.34 -19.16
C SER A 10 -3.96 -24.13 -18.44
N GLU A 11 -3.37 -23.70 -17.32
CA GLU A 11 -3.80 -22.51 -16.61
C GLU A 11 -3.41 -21.22 -17.34
N LEU A 12 -2.22 -21.18 -17.95
CA LEU A 12 -1.80 -20.08 -18.83
C LEU A 12 -2.75 -19.93 -20.03
N ASP A 13 -3.05 -21.04 -20.70
CA ASP A 13 -3.97 -21.06 -21.86
C ASP A 13 -5.37 -20.55 -21.47
N ARG A 14 -5.81 -20.82 -20.23
CA ARG A 14 -7.06 -20.30 -19.67
C ARG A 14 -6.97 -18.81 -19.31
N LEU A 15 -5.82 -18.37 -18.78
CA LEU A 15 -5.60 -16.97 -18.37
C LEU A 15 -5.57 -16.03 -19.58
N ILE A 16 -4.92 -16.39 -20.68
CA ILE A 16 -4.73 -15.52 -21.86
C ILE A 16 -6.04 -14.85 -22.33
N PRO A 17 -7.13 -15.59 -22.64
CA PRO A 17 -8.37 -14.96 -23.08
C PRO A 17 -9.08 -14.15 -21.98
N ILE A 18 -8.86 -14.47 -20.70
CA ILE A 18 -9.39 -13.68 -19.58
C ILE A 18 -8.65 -12.34 -19.53
N GLN A 19 -7.32 -12.37 -19.57
CA GLN A 19 -6.49 -11.18 -19.51
C GLN A 19 -6.67 -10.29 -20.74
N ASN A 20 -6.87 -10.85 -21.93
CA ASN A 20 -7.14 -10.06 -23.12
C ASN A 20 -8.45 -9.28 -22.99
N ARG A 21 -9.54 -9.92 -22.54
CA ARG A 21 -10.81 -9.21 -22.28
C ARG A 21 -10.66 -8.17 -21.18
N PHE A 22 -9.94 -8.49 -20.11
CA PHE A 22 -9.66 -7.55 -19.02
C PHE A 22 -8.91 -6.30 -19.52
N LYS A 23 -7.92 -6.49 -20.40
CA LYS A 23 -7.20 -5.38 -21.05
C LYS A 23 -8.09 -4.57 -21.98
N GLU A 24 -8.94 -5.22 -22.78
CA GLU A 24 -9.89 -4.51 -23.66
C GLU A 24 -10.93 -3.71 -22.87
N GLU A 25 -11.38 -4.21 -21.72
CA GLU A 25 -12.41 -3.57 -20.89
C GLU A 25 -11.87 -2.38 -20.09
N PHE A 26 -10.66 -2.50 -19.52
CA PHE A 26 -10.10 -1.53 -18.57
C PHE A 26 -8.91 -0.73 -19.11
N ASP A 27 -8.44 -1.06 -20.32
CA ASP A 27 -7.32 -0.40 -21.01
C ASP A 27 -6.06 -0.23 -20.14
N ILE A 28 -5.75 -1.23 -19.30
CA ILE A 28 -4.69 -1.14 -18.29
C ILE A 28 -3.28 -0.93 -18.88
N ASP A 29 -3.08 -1.21 -20.16
CA ASP A 29 -1.79 -1.01 -20.84
C ASP A 29 -1.58 0.45 -21.29
N SER A 30 -2.63 1.30 -21.23
CA SER A 30 -2.57 2.72 -21.62
C SER A 30 -1.99 3.65 -20.54
N TYR A 31 -1.93 3.19 -19.28
CA TYR A 31 -1.48 3.99 -18.15
C TYR A 31 0.05 3.96 -18.01
N ALA A 32 0.66 5.14 -17.95
CA ALA A 32 2.10 5.29 -17.82
C ALA A 32 2.61 5.11 -16.39
N ASN A 33 1.77 5.39 -15.39
CA ASN A 33 2.14 5.36 -13.98
C ASN A 33 1.30 4.36 -13.20
N TRP A 34 1.88 3.88 -12.12
CA TRP A 34 1.22 3.01 -11.16
C TRP A 34 1.62 3.41 -9.74
N PHE A 35 0.73 3.13 -8.80
CA PHE A 35 0.98 3.23 -7.37
C PHE A 35 0.23 2.10 -6.69
N TYR A 36 0.82 1.48 -5.67
CA TYR A 36 0.11 0.52 -4.85
C TYR A 36 0.20 0.92 -3.39
N ASP A 37 -0.90 0.73 -2.65
CA ASP A 37 -0.91 0.84 -1.21
C ASP A 37 -1.06 -0.55 -0.58
N GLY A 38 -0.06 -0.95 0.20
CA GLY A 38 -0.03 -2.25 0.85
C GLY A 38 -0.99 -2.36 2.03
N GLU A 39 -1.40 -1.24 2.65
CA GLU A 39 -2.31 -1.27 3.79
C GLU A 39 -3.74 -1.60 3.36
N SER A 40 -4.25 -0.88 2.36
CA SER A 40 -5.57 -1.07 1.78
C SER A 40 -5.61 -2.12 0.66
N ALA A 41 -4.45 -2.59 0.19
CA ALA A 41 -4.29 -3.50 -0.94
C ALA A 41 -4.98 -2.97 -2.22
N ILE A 42 -4.74 -1.69 -2.52
CA ILE A 42 -5.26 -1.00 -3.70
C ILE A 42 -4.12 -0.73 -4.68
N LEU A 43 -4.35 -1.07 -5.94
CA LEU A 43 -3.51 -0.68 -7.08
C LEU A 43 -4.20 0.46 -7.81
N ARG A 44 -3.49 1.57 -8.01
CA ARG A 44 -3.85 2.70 -8.87
C ARG A 44 -3.02 2.64 -10.14
N LEU A 45 -3.66 2.71 -11.31
CA LEU A 45 -3.01 2.97 -12.60
C LEU A 45 -3.49 4.33 -13.09
N TYR A 46 -2.59 5.18 -13.58
CA TYR A 46 -2.94 6.56 -13.93
C TYR A 46 -1.99 7.25 -14.92
N ASN A 47 -2.53 8.20 -15.68
CA ASN A 47 -1.77 9.19 -16.45
C ASN A 47 -1.86 10.59 -15.83
N SER A 48 -2.99 10.89 -15.18
CA SER A 48 -3.26 12.11 -14.43
C SER A 48 -4.37 11.85 -13.40
N ASP A 49 -4.71 12.81 -12.55
CA ASP A 49 -5.75 12.62 -11.54
C ASP A 49 -7.17 12.43 -12.12
N ASP A 50 -7.40 12.86 -13.36
CA ASP A 50 -8.66 12.68 -14.10
C ASP A 50 -8.64 11.45 -15.03
N ASP A 51 -7.51 10.76 -15.15
CA ASP A 51 -7.32 9.58 -16.01
C ASP A 51 -6.62 8.47 -15.22
N GLU A 52 -7.43 7.71 -14.50
CA GLU A 52 -7.00 6.72 -13.52
C GLU A 52 -8.03 5.62 -13.27
N ILE A 53 -7.53 4.49 -12.77
CA ILE A 53 -8.35 3.34 -12.42
C ILE A 53 -7.78 2.63 -11.20
N PHE A 54 -8.66 2.03 -10.39
CA PHE A 54 -8.31 1.41 -9.13
C PHE A 54 -8.79 -0.03 -9.04
N PHE A 55 -7.93 -0.91 -8.52
CA PHE A 55 -8.26 -2.31 -8.29
C PHE A 55 -7.88 -2.74 -6.89
N LYS A 56 -8.70 -3.59 -6.26
CA LYS A 56 -8.19 -4.44 -5.17
C LYS A 56 -7.25 -5.47 -5.79
N TYR A 57 -6.14 -5.73 -5.12
CA TYR A 57 -5.18 -6.73 -5.56
C TYR A 57 -4.77 -7.66 -4.42
N ILE A 58 -4.39 -8.89 -4.73
CA ILE A 58 -3.67 -9.80 -3.82
C ILE A 58 -2.22 -9.90 -4.32
N PRO A 59 -1.20 -9.65 -3.47
CA PRO A 59 0.18 -9.88 -3.86
C PRO A 59 0.42 -11.38 -3.97
N ILE A 60 0.79 -11.89 -5.15
CA ILE A 60 1.03 -13.32 -5.36
C ILE A 60 2.46 -13.71 -5.01
N GLY A 61 3.42 -12.90 -5.45
CA GLY A 61 4.82 -13.07 -5.13
C GLY A 61 5.71 -12.09 -5.86
N THR A 62 7.01 -12.26 -5.68
CA THR A 62 8.02 -11.42 -6.28
C THR A 62 9.11 -12.24 -6.94
N PHE A 63 9.63 -11.75 -8.06
CA PHE A 63 10.78 -12.31 -8.75
C PHE A 63 11.99 -11.39 -8.62
N SER A 64 13.08 -11.88 -8.05
CA SER A 64 14.35 -11.15 -7.98
C SER A 64 15.12 -11.28 -9.29
N LEU A 65 15.32 -10.17 -9.99
CA LEU A 65 16.07 -10.15 -11.25
C LEU A 65 17.55 -10.47 -11.05
N SER A 66 18.12 -10.06 -9.91
CA SER A 66 19.53 -10.23 -9.56
C SER A 66 19.83 -11.64 -9.03
N GLN A 67 18.95 -12.19 -8.19
CA GLN A 67 19.14 -13.52 -7.60
C GLN A 67 18.53 -14.64 -8.45
N LYS A 68 17.67 -14.31 -9.42
CA LYS A 68 16.89 -15.28 -10.21
C LYS A 68 16.10 -16.23 -9.32
N THR A 69 15.42 -15.64 -8.34
CA THR A 69 14.61 -16.37 -7.36
C THR A 69 13.19 -15.85 -7.34
N TRP A 70 12.25 -16.78 -7.19
CA TRP A 70 10.86 -16.47 -6.86
C TRP A 70 10.68 -16.53 -5.35
N MET A 71 9.86 -15.63 -4.80
CA MET A 71 9.39 -15.67 -3.42
C MET A 71 7.86 -15.51 -3.37
N TRP A 72 7.18 -16.43 -2.70
CA TRP A 72 5.74 -16.35 -2.49
C TRP A 72 5.36 -15.37 -1.39
N SER A 73 4.23 -14.66 -1.55
CA SER A 73 3.77 -13.71 -0.53
C SER A 73 3.41 -14.36 0.81
N TRP A 74 2.87 -15.59 0.82
CA TRP A 74 2.60 -16.32 2.07
C TRP A 74 3.88 -16.62 2.88
N PHE A 75 5.05 -16.65 2.23
CA PHE A 75 6.32 -16.90 2.90
C PHE A 75 6.99 -15.62 3.38
N ASN A 76 6.71 -14.49 2.72
CA ASN A 76 7.34 -13.21 3.03
C ASN A 76 6.71 -12.57 4.28
N ASN A 77 7.35 -12.77 5.43
CA ASN A 77 6.92 -12.20 6.72
C ASN A 77 7.04 -10.68 6.81
N TYR A 78 7.74 -10.02 5.88
CA TYR A 78 7.93 -8.56 5.86
C TYR A 78 6.86 -7.82 5.04
N LEU A 79 6.00 -8.52 4.28
CA LEU A 79 4.82 -7.93 3.63
C LEU A 79 3.75 -7.57 4.67
N ASN A 80 3.24 -6.35 4.63
CA ASN A 80 2.21 -5.86 5.55
C ASN A 80 0.78 -6.10 5.02
N GLU A 81 0.66 -6.42 3.73
CA GLU A 81 -0.58 -6.73 3.04
C GLU A 81 -1.30 -7.91 3.71
N LYS A 82 -2.37 -7.60 4.47
CA LYS A 82 -3.11 -8.61 5.23
C LYS A 82 -3.72 -9.68 4.33
N ASN A 83 -4.11 -9.31 3.11
CA ASN A 83 -4.71 -10.23 2.16
C ASN A 83 -3.71 -11.19 1.50
N LYS A 84 -2.39 -11.09 1.77
CA LYS A 84 -1.42 -12.11 1.36
C LYS A 84 -1.76 -13.49 1.92
N ILE A 85 -2.52 -13.56 3.03
CA ILE A 85 -2.99 -14.80 3.64
C ILE A 85 -3.78 -15.68 2.66
N GLU A 86 -4.44 -15.07 1.67
CA GLU A 86 -5.16 -15.78 0.62
C GLU A 86 -4.23 -16.69 -0.20
N THR A 87 -2.95 -16.33 -0.32
CA THR A 87 -1.97 -17.14 -1.06
C THR A 87 -1.61 -18.46 -0.35
N LEU A 88 -2.00 -18.65 0.92
CA LEU A 88 -1.92 -19.96 1.59
C LEU A 88 -2.79 -21.02 0.91
N LYS A 89 -3.88 -20.63 0.24
CA LYS A 89 -4.71 -21.56 -0.55
C LYS A 89 -3.93 -22.16 -1.73
N ILE A 90 -2.99 -21.40 -2.30
CA ILE A 90 -2.10 -21.88 -3.37
C ILE A 90 -1.12 -22.90 -2.82
N LYS A 91 -0.55 -22.63 -1.63
CA LYS A 91 0.32 -23.57 -0.92
C LYS A 91 -0.40 -24.87 -0.61
N GLN A 92 -1.62 -24.79 -0.06
CA GLN A 92 -2.44 -25.97 0.24
C GLN A 92 -2.74 -26.78 -1.03
N PHE A 93 -3.16 -26.13 -2.12
CA PHE A 93 -3.36 -26.79 -3.41
C PHE A 93 -2.09 -27.49 -3.91
N GLY A 94 -0.93 -26.85 -3.73
CA GLY A 94 0.38 -27.43 -4.02
C GLY A 94 0.68 -28.70 -3.21
N GLU A 95 0.34 -28.71 -1.91
CA GLU A 95 0.51 -29.87 -1.03
C GLU A 95 -0.37 -31.05 -1.45
N GLU A 96 -1.65 -30.78 -1.73
CA GLU A 96 -2.63 -31.79 -2.19
C GLU A 96 -2.23 -32.43 -3.52
N ASN A 97 -1.58 -31.67 -4.41
CA ASN A 97 -1.20 -32.12 -5.75
C ASN A 97 0.28 -32.48 -5.90
N GLN A 98 1.07 -32.36 -4.82
CA GLN A 98 2.52 -32.62 -4.81
C GLN A 98 3.31 -31.72 -5.78
N PHE A 99 2.91 -30.44 -5.89
CA PHE A 99 3.59 -29.44 -6.71
C PHE A 99 4.56 -28.60 -5.88
N GLU A 100 5.84 -29.00 -5.89
CA GLU A 100 6.90 -28.38 -5.07
C GLU A 100 7.08 -26.87 -5.30
N LYS A 101 6.91 -26.40 -6.55
CA LYS A 101 6.98 -24.96 -6.89
C LYS A 101 5.92 -24.12 -6.16
N LEU A 102 4.80 -24.71 -5.76
CA LEU A 102 3.73 -24.00 -5.03
C LEU A 102 3.89 -24.08 -3.50
N THR A 103 4.75 -24.98 -3.00
CA THR A 103 4.92 -25.23 -1.56
C THR A 103 6.25 -24.72 -1.01
N THR A 104 7.22 -24.45 -1.88
CA THR A 104 8.53 -23.92 -1.53
C THR A 104 8.49 -22.40 -1.49
N GLY A 105 8.79 -21.80 -0.33
CA GLY A 105 8.60 -20.36 -0.12
C GLY A 105 9.52 -19.46 -0.96
N THR A 106 10.77 -19.87 -1.17
CA THR A 106 11.73 -19.19 -2.05
C THR A 106 12.59 -20.22 -2.78
N PHE A 107 12.74 -20.08 -4.08
CA PHE A 107 13.49 -21.02 -4.92
C PHE A 107 14.01 -20.36 -6.20
N THR A 108 14.99 -20.99 -6.85
CA THR A 108 15.51 -20.55 -8.15
C THR A 108 14.44 -20.71 -9.22
N SER A 109 14.22 -19.67 -10.00
CA SER A 109 13.12 -19.54 -10.94
C SER A 109 13.52 -18.63 -12.11
N ASP A 110 12.63 -18.44 -13.08
CA ASP A 110 12.79 -17.48 -14.16
C ASP A 110 11.55 -16.57 -14.29
N GLU A 111 11.58 -15.64 -15.25
CA GLU A 111 10.50 -14.68 -15.44
C GLU A 111 9.20 -15.30 -16.01
N PHE A 112 9.28 -16.51 -16.59
CA PHE A 112 8.12 -17.21 -17.15
C PHE A 112 7.31 -17.88 -16.05
N ASP A 113 7.99 -18.43 -15.04
CA ASP A 113 7.37 -19.03 -13.85
C ASP A 113 6.39 -18.05 -13.16
N GLY A 114 6.73 -16.75 -13.11
CA GLY A 114 5.86 -15.74 -12.52
C GLY A 114 4.47 -15.66 -13.18
N TRP A 115 4.41 -15.85 -14.51
CA TRP A 115 3.15 -15.89 -15.25
C TRP A 115 2.37 -17.18 -15.00
N GLU A 116 3.05 -18.32 -14.86
CA GLU A 116 2.43 -19.58 -14.45
C GLU A 116 1.76 -19.44 -13.07
N PHE A 117 2.45 -18.81 -12.13
CA PHE A 117 1.94 -18.58 -10.78
C PHE A 117 0.75 -17.63 -10.78
N LEU A 118 0.77 -16.57 -11.58
CA LEU A 118 -0.40 -15.70 -11.77
C LEU A 118 -1.60 -16.46 -12.34
N ALA A 119 -1.40 -17.31 -13.35
CA ALA A 119 -2.47 -18.08 -13.97
C ALA A 119 -3.12 -19.07 -13.00
N ILE A 120 -2.30 -19.79 -12.23
CA ILE A 120 -2.76 -20.70 -11.17
C ILE A 120 -3.52 -19.91 -10.09
N SER A 121 -2.96 -18.78 -9.64
CA SER A 121 -3.57 -17.93 -8.61
C SER A 121 -4.91 -17.36 -9.08
N GLN A 122 -5.01 -16.93 -10.34
CA GLN A 122 -6.25 -16.42 -10.91
C GLN A 122 -7.37 -17.45 -10.86
N LYS A 123 -7.06 -18.74 -11.13
CA LYS A 123 -8.04 -19.82 -10.97
C LYS A 123 -8.47 -19.99 -9.52
N LEU A 124 -7.50 -20.18 -8.63
CA LEU A 124 -7.75 -20.63 -7.26
C LEU A 124 -8.38 -19.54 -6.39
N LEU A 125 -8.10 -18.28 -6.69
CA LEU A 125 -8.56 -17.12 -5.92
C LEU A 125 -9.62 -16.30 -6.67
N ALA A 126 -10.05 -16.75 -7.85
CA ALA A 126 -11.10 -16.14 -8.66
C ALA A 126 -10.86 -14.64 -8.99
N GLY A 127 -9.62 -14.26 -9.30
CA GLY A 127 -9.31 -12.88 -9.70
C GLY A 127 -9.88 -12.52 -11.08
N ILE A 128 -10.09 -11.24 -11.32
CA ILE A 128 -10.65 -10.72 -12.58
C ILE A 128 -9.58 -10.43 -13.64
N GLY A 129 -8.33 -10.22 -13.22
CA GLY A 129 -7.20 -9.96 -14.08
C GLY A 129 -5.88 -10.10 -13.32
N VAL A 130 -4.77 -9.96 -14.00
CA VAL A 130 -3.44 -9.98 -13.39
C VAL A 130 -2.63 -8.75 -13.81
N TYR A 131 -1.67 -8.35 -12.98
CA TYR A 131 -0.79 -7.23 -13.27
C TYR A 131 0.64 -7.53 -12.80
N LYS A 132 1.62 -7.14 -13.62
CA LYS A 132 3.04 -7.24 -13.27
C LYS A 132 3.63 -5.84 -13.15
N ILE A 133 4.20 -5.55 -12.00
CA ILE A 133 4.97 -4.33 -11.78
C ILE A 133 6.45 -4.64 -12.01
N ASN A 134 7.06 -3.90 -12.91
CA ASN A 134 8.50 -3.99 -13.18
C ASN A 134 9.22 -2.96 -12.30
N GLY A 135 9.92 -3.42 -11.27
CA GLY A 135 10.89 -2.62 -10.52
C GLY A 135 12.32 -2.87 -11.01
N ASP A 136 13.29 -2.08 -10.51
CA ASP A 136 14.68 -2.12 -10.98
C ASP A 136 15.35 -3.50 -10.83
N ASN A 137 15.12 -4.15 -9.69
CA ASN A 137 15.72 -5.46 -9.34
C ASN A 137 14.71 -6.48 -8.82
N LEU A 138 13.44 -6.09 -8.72
CA LEU A 138 12.36 -6.89 -8.14
C LEU A 138 11.10 -6.65 -8.95
N GLU A 139 10.53 -7.72 -9.49
CA GLU A 139 9.23 -7.69 -10.15
C GLU A 139 8.16 -8.16 -9.17
N HIS A 140 7.01 -7.49 -9.15
CA HIS A 140 5.88 -7.85 -8.30
C HIS A 140 4.73 -8.36 -9.16
N PHE A 141 4.14 -9.47 -8.72
CA PHE A 141 3.08 -10.17 -9.44
C PHE A 141 1.80 -10.06 -8.63
N LEU A 142 0.82 -9.34 -9.18
CA LEU A 142 -0.42 -9.00 -8.51
C LEU A 142 -1.60 -9.70 -9.19
N LEU A 143 -2.48 -10.28 -8.39
CA LEU A 143 -3.78 -10.74 -8.85
C LEU A 143 -4.82 -9.65 -8.58
N LEU A 144 -5.45 -9.12 -9.62
CA LEU A 144 -6.51 -8.12 -9.48
C LEU A 144 -7.83 -8.83 -9.20
N THR A 145 -8.56 -8.40 -8.18
CA THR A 145 -9.76 -9.10 -7.69
C THR A 145 -11.05 -8.32 -7.89
N GLU A 146 -10.98 -6.99 -7.87
CA GLU A 146 -12.17 -6.14 -7.93
C GLU A 146 -11.81 -4.77 -8.50
N LEU A 147 -12.64 -4.24 -9.41
CA LEU A 147 -12.60 -2.83 -9.83
C LEU A 147 -13.23 -1.98 -8.73
N ILE A 148 -12.54 -0.93 -8.30
CA ILE A 148 -13.03 -0.04 -7.26
C ILE A 148 -13.47 1.28 -7.87
N ASN A 149 -14.69 1.73 -7.54
CA ASN A 149 -15.14 3.07 -7.89
C ASN A 149 -14.57 4.12 -6.91
N PRO A 150 -13.72 5.06 -7.37
CA PRO A 150 -13.06 6.06 -6.53
C PRO A 150 -14.05 6.96 -5.77
N ASP A 151 -15.18 7.32 -6.39
CA ASP A 151 -16.13 8.29 -5.80
C ASP A 151 -16.83 7.73 -4.56
N SER A 152 -16.96 6.41 -4.48
CA SER A 152 -17.67 5.71 -3.41
C SER A 152 -16.75 5.05 -2.37
N ASN A 153 -15.43 5.10 -2.59
CA ASN A 153 -14.48 4.35 -1.78
C ASN A 153 -13.59 5.27 -0.92
N GLN A 154 -13.82 5.23 0.39
CA GLN A 154 -13.08 6.02 1.37
C GLN A 154 -11.56 5.78 1.31
N GLU A 155 -11.11 4.55 1.08
CA GLU A 155 -9.68 4.22 1.01
C GLU A 155 -9.01 4.85 -0.22
N ILE A 156 -9.72 4.97 -1.34
CA ILE A 156 -9.20 5.70 -2.52
C ILE A 156 -9.10 7.19 -2.24
N ARG A 157 -10.12 7.77 -1.59
CA ARG A 157 -10.07 9.19 -1.19
C ARG A 157 -8.84 9.45 -0.32
N LYS A 158 -8.56 8.59 0.67
CA LYS A 158 -7.35 8.67 1.49
C LYS A 158 -6.07 8.45 0.68
N LEU A 159 -6.05 7.49 -0.25
CA LEU A 159 -4.87 7.20 -1.09
C LEU A 159 -4.52 8.37 -2.01
N LYS A 160 -5.52 9.11 -2.48
CA LYS A 160 -5.33 10.34 -3.26
C LYS A 160 -4.82 11.51 -2.43
N GLN A 161 -4.91 11.46 -1.11
CA GLN A 161 -4.29 12.46 -0.25
C GLN A 161 -2.77 12.37 -0.40
N LYS A 162 -2.09 13.51 -0.28
CA LYS A 162 -0.63 13.58 -0.39
C LYS A 162 0.02 12.56 0.55
N THR A 163 1.19 12.03 0.20
CA THR A 163 1.94 11.11 1.08
C THR A 163 3.41 11.53 1.19
N VAL A 164 4.06 11.11 2.28
CA VAL A 164 5.48 11.30 2.57
C VAL A 164 6.07 10.01 3.12
N ASP A 165 7.26 9.64 2.68
CA ASP A 165 8.05 8.56 3.26
C ASP A 165 8.95 9.12 4.38
N CYS A 166 8.71 8.68 5.62
CA CYS A 166 9.55 9.08 6.76
C CYS A 166 10.74 8.15 7.01
N GLY A 167 10.89 7.08 6.25
CA GLY A 167 11.94 6.06 6.42
C GLY A 167 11.73 5.09 7.59
N ASN A 168 10.69 5.27 8.41
CA ASN A 168 10.35 4.39 9.53
C ASN A 168 8.98 3.71 9.39
N HIS A 169 7.96 4.45 8.93
CA HIS A 169 6.57 4.00 8.80
C HIS A 169 6.12 3.83 7.33
N GLY A 170 7.04 3.99 6.38
CA GLY A 170 6.76 4.01 4.95
C GLY A 170 5.99 5.27 4.52
N PHE A 171 5.32 5.17 3.37
CA PHE A 171 4.51 6.25 2.82
C PHE A 171 3.22 6.41 3.61
N LYS A 172 3.05 7.54 4.28
CA LYS A 172 1.83 7.91 5.00
C LYS A 172 1.44 9.34 4.68
N ARG A 173 0.23 9.76 5.06
CA ARG A 173 -0.23 11.14 4.86
C ARG A 173 0.70 12.14 5.57
N PRO A 174 0.94 13.33 5.01
CA PRO A 174 1.75 14.35 5.65
C PRO A 174 1.04 14.88 6.89
N ALA A 175 1.84 15.29 7.86
CA ALA A 175 1.40 16.05 9.02
C ALA A 175 2.42 17.14 9.33
N PHE A 176 1.95 18.26 9.86
CA PHE A 176 2.74 19.43 10.18
C PHE A 176 2.76 19.65 11.69
N VAL A 177 3.94 19.50 12.28
CA VAL A 177 4.10 19.59 13.74
C VAL A 177 5.14 20.64 14.12
N CYS A 178 4.94 21.36 15.22
CA CYS A 178 6.01 22.23 15.73
C CYS A 178 7.26 21.42 16.11
N GLN A 179 8.45 22.01 16.00
CA GLN A 179 9.71 21.34 16.32
C GLN A 179 9.81 20.80 17.75
N HIS A 180 8.97 21.31 18.65
CA HIS A 180 9.02 21.02 20.08
C HIS A 180 8.28 19.73 20.48
N LEU A 181 7.39 19.21 19.61
CA LEU A 181 6.68 17.96 19.89
C LEU A 181 7.65 16.78 19.76
N GLU A 182 7.97 16.19 20.90
CA GLU A 182 8.94 15.09 21.06
C GLU A 182 8.27 13.91 21.76
N LEU A 183 8.78 12.70 21.57
CA LEU A 183 8.20 11.49 22.18
C LEU A 183 8.53 11.35 23.67
N ASP A 184 9.64 11.96 24.12
CA ASP A 184 10.20 11.73 25.46
C ASP A 184 9.81 12.79 26.50
N SER A 185 9.09 13.84 26.10
CA SER A 185 8.69 14.92 27.01
C SER A 185 7.25 15.36 26.73
N LYS A 186 6.44 15.49 27.80
CA LYS A 186 5.07 15.96 27.70
C LYS A 186 5.03 17.48 27.65
N LYS A 187 4.80 18.04 26.47
CA LYS A 187 4.65 19.49 26.26
C LYS A 187 3.23 19.91 25.89
N GLY A 188 2.28 19.00 26.08
CA GLY A 188 0.89 19.14 25.63
C GLY A 188 0.75 18.99 24.12
N PHE A 189 -0.48 18.89 23.65
CA PHE A 189 -0.80 18.55 22.26
C PHE A 189 -2.08 19.25 21.85
N GLU A 190 -1.89 20.38 21.18
CA GLU A 190 -2.95 21.19 20.56
C GLU A 190 -3.03 20.82 19.08
N GLU A 191 -4.23 20.77 18.54
CA GLU A 191 -4.50 20.36 17.17
C GLU A 191 -5.50 21.30 16.50
N SER A 192 -5.41 21.45 15.17
CA SER A 192 -6.30 22.31 14.39
C SER A 192 -7.77 21.88 14.47
N PHE A 193 -7.99 20.58 14.62
CA PHE A 193 -9.28 19.93 14.83
C PHE A 193 -9.05 18.60 15.54
N GLU A 194 -10.10 18.01 16.10
CA GLU A 194 -9.98 16.70 16.77
C GLU A 194 -9.59 15.61 15.75
N THR A 195 -8.42 15.01 15.92
CA THR A 195 -7.93 13.97 15.00
C THR A 195 -7.97 12.56 15.59
N PHE A 196 -8.16 11.55 14.73
CA PHE A 196 -8.01 10.14 15.12
C PHE A 196 -7.44 9.29 13.96
N PRO A 197 -6.72 8.18 14.27
CA PRO A 197 -6.14 7.34 13.24
C PRO A 197 -7.17 6.84 12.23
N GLY A 198 -6.85 7.00 10.95
CA GLY A 198 -7.72 6.55 9.86
C GLY A 198 -8.93 7.44 9.56
N MET A 199 -9.01 8.64 10.15
CA MET A 199 -10.03 9.63 9.76
C MET A 199 -9.86 10.09 8.31
N ASP A 200 -10.95 10.54 7.69
CA ASP A 200 -10.88 11.27 6.43
C ASP A 200 -10.48 12.72 6.70
N LEU A 201 -9.75 13.28 5.76
CA LEU A 201 -9.43 14.71 5.72
C LEU A 201 -10.17 15.33 4.54
N GLU A 202 -10.69 16.54 4.71
CA GLU A 202 -11.15 17.35 3.60
C GLU A 202 -9.95 17.79 2.74
N ASP A 203 -10.20 18.22 1.49
CA ASP A 203 -9.13 18.49 0.51
C ASP A 203 -8.16 19.61 0.96
N ASP A 204 -8.60 20.47 1.87
CA ASP A 204 -7.85 21.59 2.46
C ASP A 204 -7.37 21.33 3.90
N ASP A 205 -7.68 20.17 4.47
CA ASP A 205 -7.25 19.79 5.82
C ASP A 205 -5.94 18.98 5.79
N ASP A 206 -4.95 19.45 6.56
CA ASP A 206 -3.74 18.70 6.87
C ASP A 206 -3.68 18.42 8.37
N PHE A 207 -3.20 17.24 8.75
CA PHE A 207 -2.90 16.93 10.16
C PHE A 207 -1.92 17.96 10.71
N SER A 208 -2.35 18.77 11.66
CA SER A 208 -1.55 19.87 12.19
C SER A 208 -1.63 19.90 13.71
N ALA A 209 -0.46 19.86 14.37
CA ALA A 209 -0.39 19.92 15.82
C ALA A 209 0.80 20.72 16.35
N TRP A 210 0.66 21.24 17.56
CA TRP A 210 1.70 22.01 18.23
C TRP A 210 1.61 21.84 19.76
N CYS A 211 2.66 22.24 20.47
CA CYS A 211 2.68 22.14 21.94
C CYS A 211 1.99 23.34 22.61
N ASP A 212 1.70 23.24 23.91
CA ASP A 212 1.03 24.31 24.68
C ASP A 212 1.78 25.64 24.66
N GLU A 213 3.11 25.61 24.50
CA GLU A 213 3.92 26.81 24.37
C GLU A 213 3.76 27.49 23.02
N CYS A 214 3.71 26.69 21.94
CA CYS A 214 3.38 27.19 20.62
C CYS A 214 1.95 27.75 20.57
N GLU A 215 1.00 27.17 21.31
CA GLU A 215 -0.36 27.69 21.38
C GLU A 215 -0.42 29.04 22.08
N ARG A 216 0.24 29.17 23.24
CA ARG A 216 0.40 30.47 23.91
C ARG A 216 1.02 31.50 22.96
N LYS A 217 2.04 31.12 22.20
CA LYS A 217 2.69 32.00 21.23
C LYS A 217 1.75 32.40 20.10
N ARG A 218 0.96 31.47 19.58
CA ARG A 218 -0.04 31.72 18.54
C ARG A 218 -1.10 32.71 19.02
N ILE A 219 -1.62 32.53 20.24
CA ILE A 219 -2.60 33.45 20.85
C ILE A 219 -1.99 34.85 21.05
N GLU A 220 -0.76 34.94 21.58
CA GLU A 220 -0.05 36.22 21.74
C GLU A 220 0.16 36.96 20.42
N CYS A 221 0.33 36.21 19.33
CA CYS A 221 0.60 36.74 18.00
C CYS A 221 -0.67 36.97 17.15
N ASP A 222 -1.87 36.78 17.73
CA ASP A 222 -3.16 36.84 17.03
C ASP A 222 -3.25 35.87 15.84
N GLY A 223 -2.75 34.64 16.04
CA GLY A 223 -2.72 33.58 15.04
C GLY A 223 -1.33 33.19 14.57
N TRP A 224 -1.29 32.41 13.49
CA TRP A 224 -0.05 32.02 12.81
C TRP A 224 0.42 33.15 11.91
N ASN A 225 1.63 33.65 12.18
CA ASN A 225 2.37 34.61 11.39
C ASN A 225 3.88 34.37 11.53
N ASP A 226 4.69 35.16 10.82
CA ASP A 226 6.16 35.06 10.80
C ASP A 226 6.80 34.87 12.18
N LYS A 227 6.29 35.53 13.23
CA LYS A 227 6.87 35.44 14.58
C LYS A 227 6.54 34.12 15.27
N SER A 228 5.28 33.69 15.22
CA SER A 228 4.86 32.41 15.82
C SER A 228 5.41 31.23 15.03
N GLU A 229 5.51 31.34 13.70
CA GLU A 229 6.05 30.30 12.83
C GLU A 229 7.56 30.15 13.02
N GLU A 230 8.32 31.24 13.12
CA GLU A 230 9.76 31.18 13.43
C GLU A 230 10.03 30.56 14.81
N PHE A 231 9.11 30.75 15.77
CA PHE A 231 9.20 30.08 17.07
C PHE A 231 8.88 28.58 16.96
N ALA A 232 7.78 28.24 16.29
CA ALA A 232 7.30 26.87 16.18
C ALA A 232 8.16 25.98 15.28
N LYS A 233 8.80 26.55 14.25
CA LYS A 233 9.58 25.85 13.20
C LYS A 233 8.91 24.55 12.79
N ILE A 234 7.77 24.70 12.13
CA ILE A 234 6.94 23.58 11.70
C ILE A 234 7.77 22.59 10.86
N LYS A 235 7.63 21.30 11.17
CA LYS A 235 8.27 20.18 10.50
C LYS A 235 7.21 19.32 9.82
N LEU A 236 7.56 18.82 8.65
CA LEU A 236 6.82 17.75 7.99
C LEU A 236 7.14 16.40 8.65
N VAL A 237 6.12 15.68 9.07
CA VAL A 237 6.20 14.30 9.57
C VAL A 237 5.13 13.45 8.88
N CYS A 238 5.17 12.14 9.08
CA CYS A 238 4.14 11.25 8.57
C CYS A 238 3.00 11.08 9.58
N GLU A 239 1.81 10.67 9.12
CA GLU A 239 0.60 10.44 9.95
C GLU A 239 0.89 9.57 11.19
N ASP A 240 1.63 8.48 11.01
CA ASP A 240 1.94 7.58 12.13
C ASP A 240 2.81 8.29 13.18
N CYS A 241 3.82 9.07 12.76
CA CYS A 241 4.63 9.88 13.68
C CYS A 241 3.79 10.94 14.41
N TYR A 242 2.83 11.55 13.73
CA TYR A 242 1.88 12.48 14.33
C TYR A 242 1.08 11.81 15.46
N PHE A 243 0.53 10.62 15.22
CA PHE A 243 -0.26 9.90 16.23
C PHE A 243 0.58 9.34 17.37
N GLU A 244 1.84 8.96 17.12
CA GLU A 244 2.80 8.64 18.19
C GLU A 244 3.05 9.85 19.10
N MET A 245 3.29 11.03 18.51
CA MET A 245 3.46 12.27 19.27
C MET A 245 2.20 12.63 20.06
N LYS A 246 1.02 12.50 19.45
CA LYS A 246 -0.28 12.71 20.10
C LYS A 246 -0.42 11.84 21.34
N LYS A 247 -0.17 10.54 21.20
CA LYS A 247 -0.24 9.58 22.31
C LYS A 247 0.74 9.89 23.44
N SER A 248 1.96 10.32 23.12
CA SER A 248 2.98 10.65 24.12
C SER A 248 2.71 11.98 24.84
N ASN A 249 2.17 12.99 24.13
CA ASN A 249 2.02 14.35 24.63
C ASN A 249 0.64 14.67 25.21
N GLN A 250 -0.38 13.86 24.95
CA GLN A 250 -1.68 14.05 25.57
C GLN A 250 -1.63 13.76 27.08
N ASN A 251 -2.26 14.64 27.86
CA ASN A 251 -2.60 14.36 29.24
C ASN A 251 -3.76 13.36 29.24
N LYS A 252 -3.60 12.21 29.90
CA LYS A 252 -4.72 11.28 30.11
C LYS A 252 -5.75 11.96 31.01
N SER A 253 -6.79 12.53 30.43
CA SER A 253 -8.05 12.80 31.13
C SER A 253 -8.84 11.49 31.11
N TYR A 254 -8.87 10.78 32.24
CA TYR A 254 -9.87 9.72 32.47
C TYR A 254 -11.19 10.36 32.88
#